data_AF-A0A955WXX2-F1
#
_entry.id   AF-A0A955WXX2-F1
#
_cell.length_a   1.000
_cell.length_b   1.000
_cell.length_c   1.000
_cell.angle_alpha   90.00
_cell.angle_beta   90.00
_cell.angle_gamma   90.00
#
_symmetry.space_group_name_H-M   'P 1'
#
loop_
_entity.id
_entity.type
_entity.pdbx_description
1 polymer ?
#
loop_
_entity_poly.entity_id
_entity_poly.type
_entity_poly.pdbx_seq_one_letter_code
_entity_poly.pdbx_strand_id
1 'polypeptide(L)'
;LGDYVYETTGDPSFQTTSPGRLVEFTDLGGAIELEEDGEVFYAASSLSNYRELYKIYRGDVWLQRVHERYPMIVIWDDHEFADDCWQDHATHFNEAQGDEQNTARRTAANQAWFEFIPVDLERDAGASFPDDLRIYRSLRFGKHAELVLTDLRSYRSDHVIPEGPIDFLLGKFEEYTAIGARQFVQKSQFDPREAESGVTMLGGPQKQWLLDTLRASTATWKLWGSEVMNTQLLVDLSRFESLPENFRDTFYFTLDQWDGYRTERAEVMQALEEVGNVVVLVGDIHAHYASELHVDFDNPGDRPAAVEFVCPGISSQALQNITVQTLEGNQTLSDLGLVDIAREFDREVYMANPHIKFTDNLANGYLRVDLSAAEVQATWVTVPDVTDEAMTGDVVRTVRRTAAGSNRITE
;
A
#
# COMPACT_ATOMS: atom_id res chain seq x y z
N LEU A 1 -4.48 7.82 2.99
CA LEU A 1 -4.24 6.37 2.95
C LEU A 1 -3.52 6.17 1.65
N GLY A 2 -2.29 5.69 1.72
CA GLY A 2 -1.30 5.88 0.66
C GLY A 2 -0.59 7.23 0.74
N ASP A 3 0.37 7.37 -0.16
CA ASP A 3 1.37 8.41 -0.20
C ASP A 3 0.80 9.81 -0.42
N TYR A 4 1.29 10.76 0.37
CA TYR A 4 1.10 12.18 0.13
C TYR A 4 2.22 12.75 -0.75
N VAL A 5 3.43 12.20 -0.66
CA VAL A 5 4.61 12.57 -1.45
C VAL A 5 5.33 11.32 -1.92
N TYR A 6 6.07 11.41 -3.02
CA TYR A 6 7.13 10.46 -3.35
C TYR A 6 8.49 11.05 -2.93
N GLU A 7 9.38 10.22 -2.43
CA GLU A 7 10.70 10.62 -1.94
C GLU A 7 11.73 10.89 -3.04
N THR A 8 11.41 10.60 -4.30
CA THR A 8 12.30 10.72 -5.46
C THR A 8 11.91 11.87 -6.41
N THR A 9 12.85 12.27 -7.27
CA THR A 9 12.75 13.42 -8.21
C THR A 9 12.42 13.01 -9.65
N GLY A 10 11.75 11.88 -9.84
CA GLY A 10 11.47 11.29 -11.16
C GLY A 10 12.14 9.95 -11.35
N ASP A 11 11.95 9.02 -10.42
CA ASP A 11 12.37 7.63 -10.55
C ASP A 11 11.70 7.00 -11.80
N PRO A 12 12.47 6.57 -12.82
CA PRO A 12 11.91 6.13 -14.08
C PRO A 12 11.16 4.78 -13.98
N SER A 13 11.35 4.02 -12.90
CA SER A 13 10.68 2.74 -12.70
C SER A 13 9.19 2.87 -12.35
N PHE A 14 8.77 3.97 -11.72
CA PHE A 14 7.37 4.20 -11.32
C PHE A 14 6.86 5.65 -11.45
N GLN A 15 7.73 6.64 -11.69
CA GLN A 15 7.34 8.04 -11.89
C GLN A 15 7.46 8.46 -13.35
N THR A 16 6.32 8.80 -13.95
CA THR A 16 6.33 9.50 -15.23
C THR A 16 6.45 11.00 -14.98
N THR A 17 7.53 11.62 -15.48
CA THR A 17 7.70 13.08 -15.40
C THR A 17 6.99 13.79 -16.54
N SER A 18 6.42 14.98 -16.27
CA SER A 18 5.87 15.85 -17.30
C SER A 18 6.48 17.26 -17.17
N PRO A 19 6.70 18.00 -18.27
CA PRO A 19 7.40 19.29 -18.21
C PRO A 19 6.77 20.35 -17.27
N GLY A 20 5.48 20.21 -16.94
CA GLY A 20 4.75 21.10 -16.04
C GLY A 20 4.68 20.65 -14.57
N ARG A 21 5.10 19.43 -14.25
CA ARG A 21 5.02 18.83 -12.91
C ARG A 21 6.29 18.02 -12.65
N LEU A 22 7.33 18.72 -12.20
CA LEU A 22 8.63 18.15 -11.86
C LEU A 22 8.91 18.36 -10.37
N VAL A 23 9.57 17.38 -9.78
CA VAL A 23 10.14 17.47 -8.43
C VAL A 23 11.64 17.64 -8.60
N GLU A 24 12.19 18.76 -8.14
CA GLU A 24 13.63 19.04 -8.22
C GLU A 24 14.13 19.49 -6.85
N PHE A 25 15.26 18.94 -6.42
CA PHE A 25 15.92 19.40 -5.20
C PHE A 25 16.88 20.54 -5.48
N THR A 26 16.87 21.56 -4.61
CA THR A 26 17.91 22.61 -4.66
C THR A 26 19.13 22.24 -3.83
N ASP A 27 18.95 21.40 -2.82
CA ASP A 27 20.01 20.84 -1.98
C ASP A 27 20.43 19.44 -2.48
N LEU A 28 21.17 19.39 -3.58
CA LEU A 28 21.70 18.12 -4.12
C LEU A 28 22.79 17.51 -3.22
N GLY A 29 23.46 18.31 -2.41
CA GLY A 29 24.49 17.82 -1.48
C GLY A 29 23.92 17.02 -0.30
N GLY A 30 22.63 17.22 0.01
CA GLY A 30 21.88 16.47 1.02
C GLY A 30 21.02 15.33 0.47
N ALA A 31 20.99 15.13 -0.85
CA ALA A 31 20.19 14.09 -1.51
C ALA A 31 21.02 12.82 -1.80
N ILE A 32 20.35 11.72 -2.08
CA ILE A 32 20.97 10.48 -2.58
C ILE A 32 20.88 10.52 -4.11
N GLU A 33 22.02 10.43 -4.79
CA GLU A 33 22.09 10.31 -6.25
C GLU A 33 21.87 8.84 -6.67
N LEU A 34 21.03 8.65 -7.68
CA LEU A 34 20.61 7.36 -8.22
C LEU A 34 20.72 7.40 -9.73
N GLU A 35 20.91 6.22 -10.33
CA GLU A 35 21.01 6.06 -11.78
C GLU A 35 20.29 4.78 -12.20
N GLU A 36 19.40 4.90 -13.17
CA GLU A 36 18.74 3.78 -13.82
C GLU A 36 18.69 4.03 -15.33
N ASP A 37 19.08 3.03 -16.13
CA ASP A 37 19.16 3.13 -17.60
C ASP A 37 19.91 4.36 -18.15
N GLY A 38 20.86 4.89 -17.37
CA GLY A 38 21.66 6.07 -17.70
C GLY A 38 20.96 7.42 -17.44
N GLU A 39 19.79 7.41 -16.80
CA GLU A 39 19.10 8.59 -16.28
C GLU A 39 19.44 8.77 -14.80
N VAL A 40 19.92 9.98 -14.45
CA VAL A 40 20.24 10.35 -13.07
C VAL A 40 19.03 11.02 -12.43
N PHE A 41 18.66 10.52 -11.26
CA PHE A 41 17.62 11.10 -10.41
C PHE A 41 18.09 11.09 -8.95
N TYR A 42 17.28 11.67 -8.07
CA TYR A 42 17.63 11.85 -6.66
C TYR A 42 16.52 11.39 -5.73
N ALA A 43 16.90 10.76 -4.61
CA ALA A 43 16.03 10.52 -3.45
C ALA A 43 16.33 11.50 -2.31
N ALA A 44 15.29 11.89 -1.58
CA ALA A 44 15.40 12.74 -0.40
C ALA A 44 16.14 12.01 0.72
N SER A 45 17.16 12.65 1.29
CA SER A 45 17.88 12.12 2.47
C SER A 45 17.92 13.13 3.61
N SER A 46 18.16 14.40 3.30
CA SER A 46 18.17 15.48 4.28
C SER A 46 16.77 16.03 4.61
N LEU A 47 16.65 16.69 5.77
CA LEU A 47 15.45 17.45 6.13
C LEU A 47 15.13 18.56 5.10
N SER A 48 16.15 19.14 4.43
CA SER A 48 15.92 20.11 3.35
C SER A 48 15.13 19.47 2.22
N ASN A 49 15.57 18.29 1.76
CA ASN A 49 14.93 17.61 0.63
C ASN A 49 13.49 17.21 0.95
N TYR A 50 13.24 16.60 2.11
CA TYR A 50 11.85 16.26 2.49
C TYR A 50 10.96 17.51 2.58
N ARG A 51 11.45 18.63 3.14
CA ARG A 51 10.70 19.90 3.13
C ARG A 51 10.46 20.44 1.72
N GLU A 52 11.38 20.20 0.78
CA GLU A 52 11.18 20.56 -0.63
C GLU A 52 10.07 19.73 -1.27
N LEU A 53 10.04 18.42 -1.04
CA LEU A 53 8.94 17.54 -1.50
C LEU A 53 7.58 18.09 -1.08
N TYR A 54 7.40 18.35 0.22
CA TYR A 54 6.12 18.88 0.71
C TYR A 54 5.79 20.26 0.15
N LYS A 55 6.77 21.15 -0.03
CA LYS A 55 6.53 22.46 -0.65
C LYS A 55 6.09 22.34 -2.10
N ILE A 56 6.68 21.42 -2.85
CA ILE A 56 6.36 21.17 -4.26
C ILE A 56 4.95 20.59 -4.36
N TYR A 57 4.66 19.50 -3.64
CA TYR A 57 3.34 18.84 -3.66
C TYR A 57 2.25 19.79 -3.15
N ARG A 58 2.45 20.47 -2.02
CA ARG A 58 1.49 21.47 -1.51
C ARG A 58 1.44 22.75 -2.35
N GLY A 59 2.35 22.92 -3.30
CA GLY A 59 2.32 23.99 -4.31
C GLY A 59 1.26 23.75 -5.39
N ASP A 60 0.82 22.50 -5.58
CA ASP A 60 -0.22 22.18 -6.57
C ASP A 60 -1.56 22.85 -6.22
N VAL A 61 -2.09 23.60 -7.19
CA VAL A 61 -3.29 24.42 -7.00
C VAL A 61 -4.56 23.59 -6.79
N TRP A 62 -4.60 22.35 -7.27
CA TRP A 62 -5.72 21.45 -7.07
C TRP A 62 -5.66 20.85 -5.67
N LEU A 63 -4.47 20.48 -5.18
CA LEU A 63 -4.28 20.01 -3.82
C LEU A 63 -4.60 21.10 -2.80
N GLN A 64 -4.14 22.34 -3.02
CA GLN A 64 -4.51 23.49 -2.18
C GLN A 64 -6.03 23.67 -2.08
N ARG A 65 -6.73 23.56 -3.22
CA ARG A 65 -8.19 23.64 -3.29
C ARG A 65 -8.90 22.54 -2.51
N VAL A 66 -8.32 21.35 -2.38
CA VAL A 66 -8.87 20.28 -1.52
C VAL A 66 -8.71 20.66 -0.05
N HIS A 67 -7.51 21.07 0.37
CA HIS A 67 -7.22 21.51 1.74
C HIS A 67 -8.06 22.71 2.18
N GLU A 68 -8.37 23.64 1.28
CA GLU A 68 -9.24 24.79 1.56
C GLU A 68 -10.70 24.39 1.82
N ARG A 69 -11.15 23.24 1.32
CA ARG A 69 -12.55 22.80 1.35
C ARG A 69 -12.85 21.77 2.43
N TYR A 70 -11.87 20.94 2.78
CA TYR A 70 -12.10 19.77 3.63
C TYR A 70 -11.05 19.66 4.72
N PRO A 71 -11.44 19.35 5.97
CA PRO A 71 -10.48 18.89 6.97
C PRO A 71 -9.89 17.55 6.51
N MET A 72 -8.58 17.38 6.67
CA MET A 72 -7.89 16.14 6.31
C MET A 72 -7.48 15.39 7.57
N ILE A 73 -7.75 14.09 7.59
CA ILE A 73 -7.23 13.16 8.60
C ILE A 73 -6.21 12.30 7.89
N VAL A 74 -4.94 12.55 8.16
CA VAL A 74 -3.83 11.96 7.42
C VAL A 74 -3.08 10.95 8.29
N ILE A 75 -2.65 9.87 7.64
CA ILE A 75 -1.63 8.91 8.04
C ILE A 75 -0.67 8.82 6.85
N TRP A 76 0.61 8.53 7.10
CA TRP A 76 1.58 8.27 6.04
C TRP A 76 1.43 6.85 5.48
N ASP A 77 2.22 6.57 4.46
CA ASP A 77 2.67 5.27 4.03
C ASP A 77 4.21 5.25 3.97
N ASP A 78 4.82 4.49 3.07
CA ASP A 78 6.26 4.33 2.92
C ASP A 78 6.95 5.51 2.25
N HIS A 79 6.40 6.07 1.16
CA HIS A 79 7.07 7.13 0.39
C HIS A 79 7.20 8.47 1.14
N GLU A 80 6.54 8.64 2.28
CA GLU A 80 6.89 9.71 3.23
C GLU A 80 8.32 9.60 3.76
N PHE A 81 8.94 8.42 3.70
CA PHE A 81 10.34 8.14 4.04
C PHE A 81 11.09 7.51 2.87
N ALA A 82 10.77 6.27 2.50
CA ALA A 82 11.42 5.49 1.45
C ALA A 82 10.51 4.34 1.02
N ASP A 83 10.45 4.08 -0.29
CA ASP A 83 9.70 2.98 -0.91
C ASP A 83 9.87 1.66 -0.14
N ASP A 84 8.76 0.96 0.12
CA ASP A 84 8.71 -0.33 0.81
C ASP A 84 9.45 -0.39 2.18
N CYS A 85 9.68 0.74 2.85
CA CYS A 85 10.47 0.80 4.08
C CYS A 85 9.90 0.01 5.25
N TRP A 86 10.75 -0.56 6.09
CA TRP A 86 10.36 -1.05 7.41
C TRP A 86 11.12 -0.28 8.49
N GLN A 87 10.40 0.24 9.48
CA GLN A 87 10.98 1.05 10.54
C GLN A 87 11.78 2.24 9.98
N ASP A 88 13.08 2.30 10.25
CA ASP A 88 14.04 3.26 9.73
C ASP A 88 14.97 2.67 8.66
N HIS A 89 14.55 1.57 8.01
CA HIS A 89 15.29 0.90 6.94
C HIS A 89 14.61 1.16 5.59
N ALA A 90 15.40 1.55 4.58
CA ALA A 90 14.95 1.60 3.19
C ALA A 90 15.23 0.26 2.50
N THR A 91 14.33 -0.19 1.62
CA THR A 91 14.52 -1.44 0.83
C THR A 91 15.12 -1.16 -0.55
N HIS A 92 15.18 0.12 -0.93
CA HIS A 92 15.79 0.62 -2.15
C HIS A 92 17.01 1.50 -1.85
N PHE A 93 17.81 1.81 -2.89
CA PHE A 93 18.99 2.69 -2.91
C PHE A 93 20.35 2.05 -2.58
N ASN A 94 21.44 2.83 -2.72
CA ASN A 94 22.83 2.44 -2.40
C ASN A 94 23.04 1.97 -0.94
N GLU A 95 22.01 2.09 -0.09
CA GLU A 95 21.91 1.54 1.26
C GLU A 95 21.76 0.00 1.24
N ALA A 96 21.25 -0.58 0.14
CA ALA A 96 21.14 -2.03 -0.10
C ALA A 96 22.50 -2.77 -0.13
N GLN A 97 23.62 -2.04 -0.32
CA GLN A 97 24.97 -2.61 -0.20
C GLN A 97 25.54 -2.42 1.22
N GLY A 98 24.81 -2.90 2.24
CA GLY A 98 25.40 -3.28 3.52
C GLY A 98 24.83 -2.65 4.79
N ASP A 99 24.04 -1.58 4.71
CA ASP A 99 23.31 -1.01 5.85
C ASP A 99 22.11 -0.19 5.39
N GLU A 100 20.94 -0.82 5.39
CA GLU A 100 19.66 -0.23 5.02
C GLU A 100 19.15 0.76 6.08
N GLN A 101 19.73 0.75 7.30
CA GLN A 101 19.27 1.54 8.42
C GLN A 101 19.72 3.01 8.33
N ASN A 102 18.76 3.93 8.33
CA ASN A 102 19.03 5.36 8.35
C ASN A 102 18.05 6.14 9.24
N THR A 103 18.24 6.03 10.56
CA THR A 103 17.41 6.75 11.54
C THR A 103 17.42 8.27 11.35
N ALA A 104 18.54 8.84 10.90
CA ALA A 104 18.65 10.29 10.68
C ALA A 104 17.74 10.75 9.53
N ARG A 105 17.71 10.00 8.43
CA ARG A 105 16.79 10.21 7.29
C ARG A 105 15.34 9.99 7.73
N ARG A 106 15.03 8.92 8.48
CA ARG A 106 13.67 8.66 9.01
C ARG A 106 13.17 9.79 9.91
N THR A 107 13.98 10.28 10.84
CA THR A 107 13.61 11.41 11.70
C THR A 107 13.46 12.72 10.90
N ALA A 108 14.26 12.93 9.85
CA ALA A 108 14.10 14.06 8.94
C ALA A 108 12.78 14.01 8.16
N ALA A 109 12.42 12.84 7.63
CA ALA A 109 11.13 12.55 7.01
C ALA A 109 9.96 12.82 7.96
N ASN A 110 9.97 12.22 9.16
CA ASN A 110 8.96 12.41 10.19
C ASN A 110 8.77 13.89 10.55
N GLN A 111 9.88 14.63 10.70
CA GLN A 111 9.83 16.05 11.01
C GLN A 111 9.20 16.86 9.86
N ALA A 112 9.57 16.59 8.61
CA ALA A 112 8.97 17.27 7.47
C ALA A 112 7.47 16.97 7.34
N TRP A 113 7.06 15.71 7.50
CA TRP A 113 5.64 15.33 7.54
C TRP A 113 4.89 16.11 8.62
N PHE A 114 5.42 16.16 9.85
CA PHE A 114 4.81 16.90 10.95
C PHE A 114 4.69 18.40 10.68
N GLU A 115 5.68 19.01 10.03
CA GLU A 115 5.68 20.43 9.69
C GLU A 115 4.69 20.79 8.58
N PHE A 116 4.41 19.86 7.67
CA PHE A 116 3.64 20.13 6.45
C PHE A 116 2.29 19.45 6.39
N ILE A 117 1.95 18.51 7.27
CA ILE A 117 0.63 17.91 7.34
C ILE A 117 -0.17 18.56 8.49
N PRO A 118 -1.43 18.98 8.26
CA PRO A 118 -2.24 19.60 9.30
C PRO A 118 -2.77 18.54 10.28
N VAL A 119 -1.89 18.03 11.13
CA VAL A 119 -2.22 17.05 12.17
C VAL A 119 -2.30 17.69 13.55
N ASP A 120 -3.26 17.23 14.35
CA ASP A 120 -3.37 17.55 15.77
C ASP A 120 -2.67 16.45 16.59
N LEU A 121 -1.34 16.43 16.49
CA LEU A 121 -0.45 15.46 17.12
C LEU A 121 0.68 16.19 17.85
N GLU A 122 1.30 15.51 18.79
CA GLU A 122 2.52 15.99 19.46
C GLU A 122 3.73 15.24 18.92
N ARG A 123 4.82 15.97 18.68
CA ARG A 123 6.13 15.41 18.34
C ARG A 123 7.09 15.68 19.50
N ASP A 124 7.69 14.64 20.04
CA ASP A 124 8.76 14.76 21.03
C ASP A 124 10.12 14.71 20.33
N ALA A 125 10.67 15.89 20.03
CA ALA A 125 11.97 16.01 19.39
C ALA A 125 13.15 15.48 20.25
N GLY A 126 12.93 15.17 21.53
CA GLY A 126 13.92 14.55 22.41
C GLY A 126 13.84 13.02 22.48
N ALA A 127 12.76 12.42 21.98
CA ALA A 127 12.61 10.97 21.91
C ALA A 127 13.30 10.40 20.66
N SER A 128 13.73 9.14 20.73
CA SER A 128 14.23 8.40 19.58
C SER A 128 13.07 7.83 18.75
N PHE A 129 13.28 7.64 17.45
CA PHE A 129 12.37 6.85 16.62
C PHE A 129 12.12 5.45 17.26
N PRO A 130 10.90 4.90 17.21
CA PRO A 130 9.65 5.48 16.66
C PRO A 130 8.81 6.29 17.67
N ASP A 131 9.36 6.61 18.85
CA ASP A 131 8.65 7.32 19.91
C ASP A 131 8.66 8.85 19.72
N ASP A 132 9.42 9.37 18.74
CA ASP A 132 9.47 10.80 18.41
C ASP A 132 8.13 11.33 17.88
N LEU A 133 7.39 10.50 17.15
CA LEU A 133 6.11 10.87 16.56
C LEU A 133 5.18 9.66 16.41
N ARG A 134 4.14 9.60 17.25
CA ARG A 134 3.10 8.57 17.16
C ARG A 134 1.90 9.07 16.38
N ILE A 135 1.58 8.42 15.26
CA ILE A 135 0.48 8.86 14.38
C ILE A 135 -0.77 7.97 14.38
N TYR A 136 -0.66 6.73 14.84
CA TYR A 136 -1.85 5.87 15.01
C TYR A 136 -2.76 6.43 16.10
N ARG A 137 -4.07 6.47 15.84
CA ARG A 137 -5.08 7.12 16.69
C ARG A 137 -6.49 6.72 16.30
N SER A 138 -7.47 7.03 17.15
CA SER A 138 -8.88 6.88 16.81
C SER A 138 -9.66 8.19 16.92
N LEU A 139 -10.70 8.33 16.10
CA LEU A 139 -11.60 9.47 16.05
C LEU A 139 -13.06 8.99 16.05
N ARG A 140 -13.86 9.55 16.95
CA ARG A 140 -15.28 9.23 17.08
C ARG A 140 -16.16 10.22 16.34
N PHE A 141 -16.98 9.74 15.40
CA PHE A 141 -18.01 10.51 14.71
C PHE A 141 -19.41 10.13 15.19
N GLY A 142 -19.83 10.80 16.27
CA GLY A 142 -21.13 10.58 16.90
C GLY A 142 -21.32 9.14 17.36
N LYS A 143 -22.48 8.56 17.07
CA LYS A 143 -22.82 7.18 17.45
C LYS A 143 -22.53 6.15 16.35
N HIS A 144 -22.14 6.59 15.16
CA HIS A 144 -22.18 5.73 13.97
C HIS A 144 -20.82 5.28 13.47
N ALA A 145 -19.76 6.07 13.62
CA ALA A 145 -18.43 5.68 13.15
C ALA A 145 -17.36 5.91 14.23
N GLU A 146 -16.54 4.88 14.41
CA GLU A 146 -15.21 4.98 15.02
C GLU A 146 -14.20 4.83 13.88
N LEU A 147 -13.42 5.86 13.58
CA LEU A 147 -12.31 5.78 12.64
C LEU A 147 -11.04 5.45 13.42
N VAL A 148 -10.44 4.29 13.16
CA VAL A 148 -9.18 3.84 13.76
C VAL A 148 -8.13 3.86 12.67
N LEU A 149 -7.00 4.54 12.92
CA LEU A 149 -5.87 4.63 12.00
C LEU A 149 -4.68 3.95 12.64
N THR A 150 -4.04 3.04 11.91
CA THR A 150 -2.81 2.33 12.31
C THR A 150 -1.62 2.86 11.54
N ASP A 151 -0.41 2.72 12.10
CA ASP A 151 0.86 2.99 11.42
C ASP A 151 1.51 1.66 11.03
N LEU A 152 1.57 1.36 9.73
CA LEU A 152 2.08 0.08 9.23
C LEU A 152 3.56 0.13 8.81
N ARG A 153 4.22 1.29 8.91
CA ARG A 153 5.62 1.44 8.49
C ARG A 153 6.58 1.55 9.67
N SER A 154 6.20 2.24 10.76
CA SER A 154 7.15 2.51 11.85
C SER A 154 7.45 1.32 12.77
N TYR A 155 6.57 0.31 12.79
CA TYR A 155 6.64 -0.80 13.75
C TYR A 155 6.72 -2.18 13.12
N ARG A 156 6.61 -2.27 11.79
CA ARG A 156 6.65 -3.54 11.08
C ARG A 156 8.04 -4.17 11.14
N SER A 157 8.07 -5.50 11.11
CA SER A 157 9.29 -6.26 10.87
C SER A 157 9.70 -6.12 9.40
N ASP A 158 10.96 -6.40 9.13
CA ASP A 158 11.45 -6.68 7.78
C ASP A 158 10.63 -7.78 7.08
N HIS A 159 10.70 -7.83 5.75
CA HIS A 159 10.13 -8.91 4.95
C HIS A 159 10.82 -10.24 5.29
N VAL A 160 10.05 -11.33 5.28
CA VAL A 160 10.55 -12.65 5.72
C VAL A 160 11.68 -13.16 4.82
N ILE A 161 11.67 -12.80 3.54
CA ILE A 161 12.68 -13.22 2.57
C ILE A 161 13.53 -11.98 2.24
N PRO A 162 14.82 -11.99 2.60
CA PRO A 162 15.69 -10.84 2.36
C PRO A 162 16.03 -10.69 0.88
N GLU A 163 16.29 -9.47 0.42
CA GLU A 163 16.69 -9.11 -0.95
C GLU A 163 18.09 -9.62 -1.30
N GLY A 164 19.00 -9.75 -0.34
CA GLY A 164 20.40 -10.08 -0.58
C GLY A 164 20.65 -11.43 -1.29
N PRO A 165 20.42 -12.58 -0.64
CA PRO A 165 20.83 -13.88 -1.18
C PRO A 165 19.89 -14.43 -2.24
N ILE A 166 20.43 -15.06 -3.28
CA ILE A 166 19.64 -15.90 -4.21
C ILE A 166 18.92 -17.02 -3.44
N ASP A 167 17.66 -17.26 -3.76
CA ASP A 167 16.88 -18.39 -3.26
C ASP A 167 16.04 -19.02 -4.38
N PHE A 168 16.64 -20.00 -5.05
CA PHE A 168 15.99 -20.72 -6.16
C PHE A 168 14.69 -21.43 -5.77
N LEU A 169 14.50 -21.76 -4.48
CA LEU A 169 13.25 -22.39 -4.04
C LEU A 169 12.09 -21.40 -4.06
N LEU A 170 12.34 -20.09 -3.98
CA LEU A 170 11.30 -19.06 -3.99
C LEU A 170 11.12 -18.42 -5.38
N GLY A 171 11.79 -18.93 -6.40
CA GLY A 171 11.83 -18.30 -7.71
C GLY A 171 12.71 -17.04 -7.76
N LYS A 172 13.59 -16.86 -6.77
CA LYS A 172 14.53 -15.74 -6.70
C LYS A 172 15.86 -16.11 -7.36
N PHE A 173 16.08 -15.62 -8.58
CA PHE A 173 17.23 -16.00 -9.42
C PHE A 173 18.39 -14.99 -9.40
N GLU A 174 18.19 -13.83 -8.78
CA GLU A 174 19.16 -12.72 -8.75
C GLU A 174 19.45 -12.33 -7.29
N GLU A 175 20.66 -11.81 -7.04
CA GLU A 175 21.02 -11.20 -5.75
C GLU A 175 20.46 -9.77 -5.69
N TYR A 176 20.07 -9.30 -4.51
CA TYR A 176 19.54 -7.95 -4.27
C TYR A 176 18.32 -7.60 -5.14
N THR A 177 17.42 -8.57 -5.35
CA THR A 177 16.18 -8.39 -6.11
C THR A 177 14.95 -8.48 -5.21
N ALA A 178 13.95 -7.65 -5.52
CA ALA A 178 12.63 -7.73 -4.93
C ALA A 178 11.83 -8.95 -5.42
N ILE A 179 12.10 -9.45 -6.64
CA ILE A 179 11.39 -10.61 -7.20
C ILE A 179 11.77 -11.87 -6.43
N GLY A 180 10.79 -12.56 -5.85
CA GLY A 180 11.00 -13.71 -4.98
C GLY A 180 11.43 -13.35 -3.55
N ALA A 181 11.62 -12.07 -3.23
CA ALA A 181 11.84 -11.56 -1.86
C ALA A 181 10.56 -10.92 -1.29
N ARG A 182 9.97 -10.02 -2.06
CA ARG A 182 8.71 -9.34 -1.72
C ARG A 182 7.72 -9.27 -2.88
N GLN A 183 8.18 -9.27 -4.13
CA GLN A 183 7.32 -9.30 -5.32
C GLN A 183 7.26 -10.71 -5.90
N PHE A 184 6.08 -11.13 -6.35
CA PHE A 184 5.89 -12.36 -7.12
C PHE A 184 6.52 -13.62 -6.46
N VAL A 185 6.08 -13.93 -5.24
CA VAL A 185 6.68 -14.99 -4.40
C VAL A 185 5.83 -16.25 -4.40
N GLN A 186 6.45 -17.41 -4.61
CA GLN A 186 5.76 -18.70 -4.66
C GLN A 186 5.09 -19.04 -3.32
N LYS A 187 3.75 -19.12 -3.31
CA LYS A 187 2.94 -19.26 -2.08
C LYS A 187 3.30 -20.51 -1.27
N SER A 188 3.45 -21.64 -1.96
CA SER A 188 3.73 -22.94 -1.32
C SER A 188 5.06 -22.98 -0.55
N GLN A 189 6.00 -22.11 -0.92
CA GLN A 189 7.33 -22.02 -0.32
C GLN A 189 7.41 -20.91 0.73
N PHE A 190 6.60 -19.85 0.57
CA PHE A 190 6.53 -18.74 1.51
C PHE A 190 5.76 -19.09 2.79
N ASP A 191 4.57 -19.68 2.66
CA ASP A 191 3.64 -19.93 3.77
C ASP A 191 4.29 -20.60 5.01
N PRO A 192 5.06 -21.70 4.87
CA PRO A 192 5.71 -22.32 6.03
C PRO A 192 6.82 -21.44 6.64
N ARG A 193 7.52 -20.62 5.83
CA ARG A 193 8.58 -19.73 6.32
C ARG A 193 8.00 -18.59 7.14
N GLU A 194 6.93 -17.96 6.65
CA GLU A 194 6.26 -16.89 7.38
C GLU A 194 5.70 -17.39 8.72
N ALA A 195 5.07 -18.58 8.73
CA ALA A 195 4.52 -19.18 9.94
C ALA A 195 5.58 -19.45 11.04
N GLU A 196 6.85 -19.62 10.66
CA GLU A 196 7.98 -19.84 11.58
C GLU A 196 8.72 -18.54 11.94
N SER A 197 8.48 -17.45 11.21
CA SER A 197 9.26 -16.20 11.32
C SER A 197 8.90 -15.33 12.54
N GLY A 198 7.61 -15.30 12.91
CA GLY A 198 7.11 -14.42 13.96
C GLY A 198 7.14 -12.92 13.62
N VAL A 199 7.15 -12.56 12.32
CA VAL A 199 7.07 -11.17 11.86
C VAL A 199 5.74 -10.50 12.27
N THR A 200 5.77 -9.18 12.37
CA THR A 200 4.62 -8.34 12.73
C THR A 200 4.55 -7.12 11.81
N MET A 201 3.35 -6.72 11.42
CA MET A 201 3.06 -5.48 10.70
C MET A 201 2.83 -4.33 11.69
N LEU A 202 2.08 -4.58 12.76
CA LEU A 202 1.66 -3.52 13.70
C LEU A 202 2.64 -3.32 14.86
N GLY A 203 3.46 -4.31 15.19
CA GLY A 203 4.12 -4.39 16.48
C GLY A 203 3.13 -4.70 17.63
N GLY A 204 3.66 -5.25 18.72
CA GLY A 204 2.85 -5.72 19.85
C GLY A 204 1.95 -4.65 20.49
N PRO A 205 2.49 -3.47 20.89
CA PRO A 205 1.70 -2.43 21.56
C PRO A 205 0.57 -1.86 20.70
N GLN A 206 0.83 -1.56 19.43
CA GLN A 206 -0.18 -0.99 18.52
C GLN A 206 -1.22 -2.03 18.12
N LYS A 207 -0.84 -3.30 17.89
CA LYS A 207 -1.81 -4.38 17.69
C LYS A 207 -2.78 -4.47 18.86
N GLN A 208 -2.25 -4.54 20.09
CA GLN A 208 -3.10 -4.62 21.28
C GLN A 208 -4.03 -3.40 21.39
N TRP A 209 -3.50 -2.20 21.15
CA TRP A 209 -4.29 -0.96 21.13
C TRP A 209 -5.41 -0.98 20.08
N LEU A 210 -5.14 -1.45 18.85
CA LEU A 210 -6.13 -1.58 17.79
C LEU A 210 -7.27 -2.50 18.25
N LEU A 211 -6.93 -3.70 18.73
CA LEU A 211 -7.92 -4.70 19.13
C LEU A 211 -8.77 -4.20 20.30
N ASP A 212 -8.16 -3.57 21.29
CA ASP A 212 -8.88 -3.02 22.45
C ASP A 212 -9.80 -1.86 22.05
N THR A 213 -9.34 -0.98 21.16
CA THR A 213 -10.13 0.14 20.64
C THR A 213 -11.37 -0.36 19.89
N LEU A 214 -11.19 -1.35 19.00
CA LEU A 214 -12.29 -1.93 18.23
C LEU A 214 -13.31 -2.66 19.12
N ARG A 215 -12.84 -3.44 20.11
CA ARG A 215 -13.70 -4.16 21.07
C ARG A 215 -14.46 -3.21 22.01
N ALA A 216 -13.83 -2.11 22.43
CA ALA A 216 -14.46 -1.12 23.30
C ALA A 216 -15.46 -0.21 22.56
N SER A 217 -15.34 -0.11 21.23
CA SER A 217 -16.18 0.80 20.45
C SER A 217 -17.65 0.39 20.44
N THR A 218 -18.50 1.33 20.81
CA THR A 218 -19.97 1.21 20.71
C THR A 218 -20.53 1.79 19.42
N ALA A 219 -19.68 2.14 18.44
CA ALA A 219 -20.16 2.71 17.17
C ALA A 219 -20.88 1.64 16.37
N THR A 220 -21.83 2.06 15.54
CA THR A 220 -22.46 1.17 14.57
C THR A 220 -21.40 0.52 13.65
N TRP A 221 -20.47 1.33 13.15
CA TRP A 221 -19.39 0.94 12.26
C TRP A 221 -18.04 1.29 12.86
N LYS A 222 -17.06 0.41 12.64
CA LYS A 222 -15.66 0.69 12.89
C LYS A 222 -14.98 0.77 11.53
N LEU A 223 -14.42 1.92 11.21
CA LEU A 223 -13.63 2.13 10.02
C LEU A 223 -12.18 1.97 10.41
N TRP A 224 -11.47 1.05 9.78
CA TRP A 224 -10.03 0.89 9.97
C TRP A 224 -9.32 1.45 8.74
N GLY A 225 -8.62 2.57 8.89
CA GLY A 225 -7.67 3.03 7.88
C GLY A 225 -6.36 2.27 8.02
N SER A 226 -6.02 1.52 6.99
CA SER A 226 -4.80 0.73 6.82
C SER A 226 -4.10 1.25 5.56
N GLU A 227 -2.78 1.33 5.59
CA GLU A 227 -1.95 1.80 4.50
C GLU A 227 -2.02 0.81 3.33
N VAL A 228 -1.64 -0.44 3.62
CA VAL A 228 -1.58 -1.57 2.69
C VAL A 228 -2.77 -2.54 2.80
N MET A 229 -3.01 -3.35 1.76
CA MET A 229 -4.20 -4.22 1.70
C MET A 229 -4.12 -5.41 2.64
N ASN A 230 -5.29 -5.75 3.22
CA ASN A 230 -5.51 -6.97 3.97
C ASN A 230 -5.96 -8.12 3.08
N THR A 231 -6.57 -7.81 1.93
CA THR A 231 -6.95 -8.78 0.91
C THR A 231 -5.76 -9.66 0.51
N GLN A 232 -5.99 -10.98 0.42
CA GLN A 232 -5.03 -11.87 -0.23
C GLN A 232 -5.04 -11.61 -1.75
N LEU A 233 -3.90 -11.32 -2.35
CA LEU A 233 -3.76 -11.05 -3.78
C LEU A 233 -2.83 -12.07 -4.43
N LEU A 234 -3.45 -13.11 -4.99
CA LEU A 234 -2.75 -14.19 -5.67
C LEU A 234 -2.77 -14.01 -7.19
N VAL A 235 -1.70 -14.47 -7.82
CA VAL A 235 -1.62 -14.75 -9.26
C VAL A 235 -1.48 -16.25 -9.45
N ASP A 236 -2.46 -16.89 -10.10
CA ASP A 236 -2.42 -18.32 -10.39
C ASP A 236 -1.94 -18.58 -11.83
N LEU A 237 -0.67 -18.95 -11.95
CA LEU A 237 -0.05 -19.30 -13.23
C LEU A 237 -0.05 -20.81 -13.52
N SER A 238 -0.52 -21.64 -12.58
CA SER A 238 -0.48 -23.11 -12.71
C SER A 238 -1.23 -23.64 -13.93
N ARG A 239 -2.24 -22.89 -14.40
CA ARG A 239 -3.10 -23.23 -15.55
C ARG A 239 -2.48 -22.97 -16.91
N PHE A 240 -1.38 -22.22 -17.00
CA PHE A 240 -0.77 -21.86 -18.28
C PHE A 240 0.28 -22.89 -18.69
N GLU A 241 -0.16 -23.89 -19.46
CA GLU A 241 0.71 -24.99 -19.93
C GLU A 241 1.91 -24.54 -20.78
N SER A 242 1.85 -23.33 -21.36
CA SER A 242 2.95 -22.74 -22.13
C SER A 242 4.09 -22.22 -21.26
N LEU A 243 3.86 -22.00 -19.96
CA LEU A 243 4.88 -21.50 -19.06
C LEU A 243 5.84 -22.61 -18.62
N PRO A 244 7.12 -22.28 -18.35
CA PRO A 244 8.07 -23.20 -17.74
C PRO A 244 7.54 -23.76 -16.40
N GLU A 245 7.97 -24.97 -16.03
CA GLU A 245 7.48 -25.66 -14.82
C GLU A 245 7.62 -24.85 -13.54
N ASN A 246 8.71 -24.11 -13.38
CA ASN A 246 8.95 -23.25 -12.22
C ASN A 246 8.02 -22.02 -12.15
N PHE A 247 7.33 -21.66 -13.24
CA PHE A 247 6.32 -20.60 -13.25
C PHE A 247 4.89 -21.13 -13.16
N ARG A 248 4.67 -22.45 -13.20
CA ARG A 248 3.34 -23.06 -13.12
C ARG A 248 2.94 -23.30 -11.66
N ASP A 249 2.80 -22.23 -10.90
CA ASP A 249 2.37 -22.23 -9.49
C ASP A 249 1.45 -21.03 -9.20
N THR A 250 1.03 -20.91 -7.94
CA THR A 250 0.38 -19.74 -7.36
C THR A 250 1.41 -18.88 -6.64
N PHE A 251 1.34 -17.58 -6.91
CA PHE A 251 2.25 -16.58 -6.37
C PHE A 251 1.47 -15.54 -5.58
N TYR A 252 2.03 -15.07 -4.47
CA TYR A 252 1.64 -13.79 -3.90
C TYR A 252 2.13 -12.68 -4.84
N PHE A 253 1.26 -11.74 -5.16
CA PHE A 253 1.64 -10.62 -6.03
C PHE A 253 2.68 -9.73 -5.33
N THR A 254 2.40 -9.32 -4.10
CA THR A 254 3.30 -8.57 -3.23
C THR A 254 3.19 -9.07 -1.78
N LEU A 255 4.31 -9.16 -1.10
CA LEU A 255 4.44 -9.46 0.33
C LEU A 255 4.76 -8.20 1.15
N ASP A 256 4.86 -7.02 0.52
CA ASP A 256 4.94 -5.77 1.27
C ASP A 256 3.63 -5.48 2.03
N GLN A 257 2.54 -6.04 1.54
CA GLN A 257 1.21 -5.95 2.16
C GLN A 257 0.99 -7.04 3.23
N TRP A 258 -0.24 -7.16 3.75
CA TRP A 258 -0.55 -8.15 4.77
C TRP A 258 -0.39 -9.61 4.33
N ASP A 259 -0.22 -9.88 3.04
CA ASP A 259 0.18 -11.20 2.54
C ASP A 259 1.59 -11.60 3.00
N GLY A 260 2.47 -10.65 3.36
CA GLY A 260 3.76 -10.92 4.00
C GLY A 260 3.68 -11.23 5.49
N TYR A 261 2.54 -10.95 6.14
CA TYR A 261 2.35 -11.01 7.59
C TYR A 261 1.07 -11.80 7.94
N ARG A 262 0.85 -12.90 7.21
CA ARG A 262 -0.37 -13.71 7.21
C ARG A 262 -0.77 -14.21 8.60
N THR A 263 0.19 -14.58 9.43
CA THR A 263 -0.07 -15.07 10.79
C THR A 263 -0.67 -13.95 11.66
N GLU A 264 -0.09 -12.75 11.63
CA GLU A 264 -0.66 -11.59 12.33
C GLU A 264 -1.97 -11.12 11.70
N ARG A 265 -2.09 -11.16 10.36
CA ARG A 265 -3.35 -10.86 9.67
C ARG A 265 -4.48 -11.73 10.22
N ALA A 266 -4.27 -13.04 10.35
CA ALA A 266 -5.28 -13.96 10.86
C ALA A 266 -5.71 -13.62 12.29
N GLU A 267 -4.78 -13.23 13.17
CA GLU A 267 -5.11 -12.77 14.53
C GLU A 267 -6.00 -11.53 14.53
N VAL A 268 -5.68 -10.54 13.68
CA VAL A 268 -6.48 -9.32 13.54
C VAL A 268 -7.85 -9.66 12.96
N MET A 269 -7.92 -10.43 11.87
CA MET A 269 -9.18 -10.84 11.24
C MET A 269 -10.10 -11.59 12.21
N GLN A 270 -9.55 -12.46 13.05
CA GLN A 270 -10.33 -13.17 14.07
C GLN A 270 -11.01 -12.19 15.04
N ALA A 271 -10.30 -11.14 15.46
CA ALA A 271 -10.88 -10.11 16.30
C ALA A 271 -11.90 -9.23 15.56
N LEU A 272 -11.68 -8.94 14.27
CA LEU A 272 -12.66 -8.19 13.46
C LEU A 272 -13.97 -8.96 13.32
N GLU A 273 -13.91 -10.28 13.13
CA GLU A 273 -15.09 -11.15 13.04
C GLU A 273 -15.95 -11.09 14.30
N GLU A 274 -15.32 -11.12 15.48
CA GLU A 274 -15.97 -10.99 16.79
C GLU A 274 -16.65 -9.62 16.98
N VAL A 275 -15.97 -8.56 16.52
CA VAL A 275 -16.41 -7.17 16.67
C VAL A 275 -17.56 -6.81 15.73
N GLY A 276 -17.52 -7.31 14.49
CA GLY A 276 -18.49 -7.05 13.42
C GLY A 276 -18.60 -5.59 12.98
N ASN A 277 -19.21 -5.37 11.81
CA ASN A 277 -19.38 -4.04 11.19
C ASN A 277 -18.06 -3.28 11.06
N VAL A 278 -17.01 -3.99 10.64
CA VAL A 278 -15.71 -3.41 10.35
C VAL A 278 -15.61 -3.21 8.84
N VAL A 279 -15.25 -2.00 8.44
CA VAL A 279 -14.88 -1.67 7.06
C VAL A 279 -13.43 -1.19 7.08
N VAL A 280 -12.58 -1.86 6.31
CA VAL A 280 -11.19 -1.46 6.12
C VAL A 280 -11.11 -0.55 4.91
N LEU A 281 -10.41 0.57 5.04
CA LEU A 281 -10.14 1.54 3.99
C LEU A 281 -8.64 1.53 3.73
N VAL A 282 -8.23 1.45 2.46
CA VAL A 282 -6.84 1.18 2.07
C VAL A 282 -6.39 2.02 0.87
N GLY A 283 -5.09 2.33 0.78
CA GLY A 283 -4.42 2.94 -0.37
C GLY A 283 -3.33 2.02 -0.96
N ASP A 284 -2.11 2.55 -1.10
CA ASP A 284 -0.90 1.87 -1.56
C ASP A 284 -0.95 1.34 -3.01
N ILE A 285 -1.68 0.25 -3.27
CA ILE A 285 -1.48 -0.60 -4.45
C ILE A 285 -1.80 0.02 -5.84
N HIS A 286 -2.27 1.27 -5.89
CA HIS A 286 -2.67 1.96 -7.12
C HIS A 286 -3.76 1.27 -7.94
N ALA A 287 -4.71 0.61 -7.28
CA ALA A 287 -5.85 -0.01 -7.95
C ALA A 287 -7.11 0.01 -7.08
N HIS A 288 -8.24 -0.23 -7.73
CA HIS A 288 -9.54 -0.31 -7.07
C HIS A 288 -9.80 -1.75 -6.63
N TYR A 289 -10.20 -1.96 -5.37
CA TYR A 289 -10.66 -3.26 -4.91
C TYR A 289 -11.83 -3.15 -3.93
N ALA A 290 -12.76 -4.10 -4.01
CA ALA A 290 -13.72 -4.37 -2.96
C ALA A 290 -13.66 -5.86 -2.59
N SER A 291 -13.31 -6.17 -1.34
CA SER A 291 -13.03 -7.54 -0.92
C SER A 291 -13.77 -7.93 0.35
N GLU A 292 -14.19 -9.19 0.42
CA GLU A 292 -14.66 -9.81 1.65
C GLU A 292 -13.44 -10.41 2.37
N LEU A 293 -13.13 -9.96 3.58
CA LEU A 293 -11.94 -10.40 4.31
C LEU A 293 -12.25 -11.64 5.14
N HIS A 294 -11.36 -12.64 5.11
CA HIS A 294 -11.51 -13.89 5.85
C HIS A 294 -10.35 -14.09 6.84
N VAL A 295 -10.61 -14.84 7.92
CA VAL A 295 -9.56 -15.24 8.88
C VAL A 295 -8.54 -16.16 8.20
N ASP A 296 -9.03 -17.08 7.37
CA ASP A 296 -8.26 -17.98 6.53
C ASP A 296 -8.78 -17.84 5.09
N PHE A 297 -7.93 -17.33 4.20
CA PHE A 297 -8.28 -17.17 2.78
C PHE A 297 -8.17 -18.48 1.98
N ASP A 298 -7.38 -19.45 2.46
CA ASP A 298 -7.20 -20.74 1.79
C ASP A 298 -8.39 -21.68 2.08
N ASN A 299 -9.02 -21.50 3.25
CA ASN A 299 -10.24 -22.20 3.63
C ASN A 299 -11.28 -21.20 4.18
N PRO A 300 -11.86 -20.36 3.31
CA PRO A 300 -12.77 -19.31 3.73
C PRO A 300 -14.06 -19.94 4.27
N GLY A 301 -14.32 -19.70 5.56
CA GLY A 301 -15.63 -19.99 6.14
C GLY A 301 -16.74 -19.15 5.49
N ASP A 302 -17.99 -19.50 5.77
CA ASP A 302 -19.13 -18.82 5.14
C ASP A 302 -19.18 -17.32 5.47
N ARG A 303 -18.69 -16.90 6.64
CA ARG A 303 -18.83 -15.53 7.14
C ARG A 303 -17.51 -14.76 6.99
N PRO A 304 -17.49 -13.64 6.25
CA PRO A 304 -16.34 -12.75 6.25
C PRO A 304 -16.19 -12.03 7.60
N ALA A 305 -14.94 -11.80 7.99
CA ALA A 305 -14.57 -11.05 9.19
C ALA A 305 -14.89 -9.56 9.06
N ALA A 306 -14.66 -9.00 7.87
CA ALA A 306 -14.86 -7.59 7.53
C ALA A 306 -15.01 -7.43 6.00
N VAL A 307 -15.22 -6.20 5.55
CA VAL A 307 -15.06 -5.85 4.13
C VAL A 307 -13.94 -4.82 3.99
N GLU A 308 -13.25 -4.84 2.86
CA GLU A 308 -12.19 -3.89 2.51
C GLU A 308 -12.54 -3.13 1.24
N PHE A 309 -12.28 -1.82 1.25
CA PHE A 309 -12.37 -0.96 0.08
C PHE A 309 -11.02 -0.26 -0.14
N VAL A 310 -10.35 -0.61 -1.23
CA VAL A 310 -9.05 -0.06 -1.62
C VAL A 310 -9.27 1.06 -2.63
N CYS A 311 -8.65 2.22 -2.41
CA CYS A 311 -8.69 3.32 -3.35
C CYS A 311 -7.47 3.29 -4.29
N PRO A 312 -7.63 3.69 -5.56
CA PRO A 312 -6.53 3.81 -6.49
C PRO A 312 -5.60 4.99 -6.12
N GLY A 313 -4.48 5.09 -6.83
CA GLY A 313 -3.66 6.29 -6.82
C GLY A 313 -4.41 7.48 -7.44
N ILE A 314 -4.21 8.67 -6.88
CA ILE A 314 -4.72 9.92 -7.45
C ILE A 314 -4.06 10.22 -8.80
N SER A 315 -2.74 10.02 -8.86
CA SER A 315 -1.92 10.25 -10.06
C SER A 315 -0.80 9.24 -10.26
N SER A 316 -0.51 8.40 -9.26
CA SER A 316 0.45 7.31 -9.40
C SER A 316 0.00 6.33 -10.47
N GLN A 317 0.94 5.73 -11.18
CA GLN A 317 0.63 4.84 -12.29
C GLN A 317 -0.22 3.65 -11.84
N ALA A 318 -1.27 3.34 -12.59
CA ALA A 318 -2.17 2.25 -12.25
C ALA A 318 -1.43 0.89 -12.21
N LEU A 319 -1.82 0.02 -11.27
CA LEU A 319 -1.12 -1.24 -10.97
C LEU A 319 -0.85 -2.12 -12.19
N GLN A 320 -1.84 -2.26 -13.08
CA GLN A 320 -1.68 -3.07 -14.28
C GLN A 320 -0.65 -2.47 -15.24
N ASN A 321 -0.59 -1.14 -15.36
CA ASN A 321 0.40 -0.48 -16.21
C ASN A 321 1.81 -0.64 -15.64
N ILE A 322 1.99 -0.53 -14.33
CA ILE A 322 3.27 -0.82 -13.65
C ILE A 322 3.69 -2.26 -13.97
N THR A 323 2.78 -3.23 -13.75
CA THR A 323 3.04 -4.65 -13.99
C THR A 323 3.47 -4.93 -15.43
N VAL A 324 2.76 -4.38 -16.41
CA VAL A 324 3.09 -4.53 -17.84
C VAL A 324 4.44 -3.90 -18.15
N GLN A 325 4.72 -2.69 -17.66
CA GLN A 325 6.00 -2.02 -17.86
C GLN A 325 7.17 -2.81 -17.28
N THR A 326 7.03 -3.34 -16.05
CA THR A 326 8.06 -4.19 -15.42
C THR A 326 8.33 -5.44 -16.25
N LEU A 327 7.28 -6.10 -16.77
CA LEU A 327 7.44 -7.30 -17.60
C LEU A 327 8.05 -7.00 -18.97
N GLU A 328 7.71 -5.87 -19.59
CA GLU A 328 8.28 -5.43 -20.88
C GLU A 328 9.74 -4.98 -20.74
N GLY A 329 10.12 -4.40 -19.60
CA GLY A 329 11.50 -4.02 -19.28
C GLY A 329 12.43 -5.22 -19.08
N ASN A 330 11.89 -6.42 -18.79
CA ASN A 330 12.67 -7.63 -18.62
C ASN A 330 12.48 -8.59 -19.80
N GLN A 331 13.45 -8.65 -20.72
CA GLN A 331 13.39 -9.49 -21.91
C GLN A 331 13.10 -10.96 -21.60
N THR A 332 13.67 -11.50 -20.51
CA THR A 332 13.48 -12.89 -20.11
C THR A 332 12.02 -13.15 -19.74
N LEU A 333 11.40 -12.25 -18.96
CA LEU A 333 9.98 -12.38 -18.56
C LEU A 333 9.04 -12.11 -19.74
N SER A 334 9.37 -11.16 -20.61
CA SER A 334 8.61 -10.86 -21.83
C SER A 334 8.55 -12.07 -22.77
N ASP A 335 9.65 -12.79 -22.95
CA ASP A 335 9.71 -13.97 -23.83
C ASP A 335 8.85 -15.16 -23.33
N LEU A 336 8.44 -15.14 -22.06
CA LEU A 336 7.56 -16.16 -21.47
C LEU A 336 6.06 -15.92 -21.76
N GLY A 337 5.71 -14.79 -22.39
CA GLY A 337 4.32 -14.42 -22.66
C GLY A 337 3.57 -13.89 -21.42
N LEU A 338 4.28 -13.55 -20.34
CA LEU A 338 3.69 -12.99 -19.12
C LEU A 338 3.02 -11.63 -19.36
N VAL A 339 3.50 -10.85 -20.34
CA VAL A 339 2.91 -9.57 -20.72
C VAL A 339 1.46 -9.73 -21.16
N ASP A 340 1.14 -10.74 -21.98
CA ASP A 340 -0.23 -10.98 -22.44
C ASP A 340 -1.15 -11.39 -21.28
N ILE A 341 -0.62 -12.13 -20.30
CA ILE A 341 -1.35 -12.49 -19.08
C ILE A 341 -1.61 -11.23 -18.23
N ALA A 342 -0.59 -10.38 -18.05
CA ALA A 342 -0.72 -9.11 -17.31
C ALA A 342 -1.65 -8.10 -18.01
N ARG A 343 -1.86 -8.19 -19.33
CA ARG A 343 -2.86 -7.37 -20.03
C ARG A 343 -4.31 -7.78 -19.71
N GLU A 344 -4.52 -8.95 -19.13
CA GLU A 344 -5.81 -9.46 -18.67
C GLU A 344 -5.92 -9.45 -17.13
N PHE A 345 -5.19 -8.55 -16.45
CA PHE A 345 -4.95 -8.62 -15.00
C PHE A 345 -6.22 -8.75 -14.16
N ASP A 346 -7.26 -7.92 -14.39
CA ASP A 346 -8.54 -8.00 -13.66
C ASP A 346 -9.15 -9.40 -13.73
N ARG A 347 -9.11 -10.03 -14.92
CA ARG A 347 -9.65 -11.38 -15.13
C ARG A 347 -8.84 -12.42 -14.37
N GLU A 348 -7.51 -12.30 -14.38
CA GLU A 348 -6.61 -13.22 -13.67
C GLU A 348 -6.78 -13.11 -12.16
N VAL A 349 -6.88 -11.87 -11.64
CA VAL A 349 -7.19 -11.56 -10.24
C VAL A 349 -8.51 -12.20 -9.83
N TYR A 350 -9.60 -12.02 -10.59
CA TYR A 350 -10.90 -12.61 -10.25
C TYR A 350 -10.88 -14.14 -10.20
N MET A 351 -10.09 -14.77 -11.07
CA MET A 351 -10.00 -16.23 -11.14
C MET A 351 -9.25 -16.81 -9.94
N ALA A 352 -8.19 -16.13 -9.47
CA ALA A 352 -7.38 -16.59 -8.36
C ALA A 352 -7.95 -16.21 -6.98
N ASN A 353 -8.77 -15.15 -6.91
CA ASN A 353 -9.16 -14.51 -5.64
C ASN A 353 -10.70 -14.38 -5.51
N PRO A 354 -11.43 -15.45 -5.14
CA PRO A 354 -12.89 -15.45 -5.13
C PRO A 354 -13.52 -14.50 -4.09
N HIS A 355 -12.74 -14.03 -3.11
CA HIS A 355 -13.14 -13.03 -2.13
C HIS A 355 -13.20 -11.60 -2.69
N ILE A 356 -12.54 -11.32 -3.82
CA ILE A 356 -12.58 -10.02 -4.49
C ILE A 356 -13.88 -9.90 -5.29
N LYS A 357 -14.70 -8.90 -4.95
CA LYS A 357 -16.05 -8.66 -5.53
C LYS A 357 -16.09 -7.48 -6.51
N PHE A 358 -15.00 -6.72 -6.58
CA PHE A 358 -14.78 -5.66 -7.54
C PHE A 358 -13.28 -5.42 -7.67
N THR A 359 -12.80 -5.25 -8.90
CA THR A 359 -11.47 -4.71 -9.17
C THR A 359 -11.48 -3.87 -10.45
N ASP A 360 -10.60 -2.87 -10.49
CA ASP A 360 -10.21 -2.10 -11.67
C ASP A 360 -8.75 -1.69 -11.47
N ASN A 361 -7.84 -2.29 -12.24
CA ASN A 361 -6.40 -2.11 -12.10
C ASN A 361 -5.79 -1.12 -13.10
N LEU A 362 -6.61 -0.44 -13.91
CA LEU A 362 -6.14 0.47 -14.95
C LEU A 362 -6.42 1.94 -14.67
N ALA A 363 -7.25 2.21 -13.68
CA ALA A 363 -7.82 3.53 -13.51
C ALA A 363 -7.30 4.27 -12.27
N ASN A 364 -7.09 5.58 -12.43
CA ASN A 364 -6.86 6.50 -11.32
C ASN A 364 -8.19 7.04 -10.79
N GLY A 365 -8.17 7.54 -9.56
CA GLY A 365 -9.36 8.16 -8.99
C GLY A 365 -9.30 8.33 -7.49
N TYR A 366 -10.47 8.36 -6.87
CA TYR A 366 -10.60 8.38 -5.42
C TYR A 366 -11.83 7.61 -4.97
N LEU A 367 -11.82 7.22 -3.70
CA LEU A 367 -12.94 6.55 -3.05
C LEU A 367 -13.78 7.54 -2.25
N ARG A 368 -15.10 7.59 -2.50
CA ARG A 368 -16.07 8.25 -1.62
C ARG A 368 -16.79 7.20 -0.79
N VAL A 369 -16.80 7.38 0.53
CA VAL A 369 -17.52 6.52 1.46
C VAL A 369 -18.70 7.29 2.06
N ASP A 370 -19.91 6.82 1.80
CA ASP A 370 -21.14 7.31 2.42
C ASP A 370 -21.59 6.32 3.50
N LEU A 371 -21.77 6.80 4.74
CA LEU A 371 -22.06 5.95 5.89
C LEU A 371 -23.39 6.31 6.54
N SER A 372 -24.20 5.29 6.81
CA SER A 372 -25.45 5.38 7.58
C SER A 372 -25.47 4.34 8.69
N ALA A 373 -26.53 4.34 9.53
CA ALA A 373 -26.72 3.30 10.53
C ALA A 373 -26.94 1.89 9.93
N ALA A 374 -27.39 1.81 8.68
CA ALA A 374 -27.80 0.55 8.05
C ALA A 374 -26.76 0.02 7.07
N GLU A 375 -25.92 0.89 6.52
CA GLU A 375 -25.06 0.54 5.37
C GLU A 375 -23.86 1.49 5.27
N VAL A 376 -22.77 0.95 4.73
CA VAL A 376 -21.67 1.71 4.14
C VAL A 376 -21.69 1.52 2.62
N GLN A 377 -21.66 2.63 1.88
CA GLN A 377 -21.56 2.65 0.43
C GLN A 377 -20.19 3.19 0.01
N ALA A 378 -19.45 2.39 -0.73
CA ALA A 378 -18.21 2.76 -1.41
C ALA A 378 -18.53 3.17 -2.85
N THR A 379 -18.12 4.37 -3.24
CA THR A 379 -18.21 4.86 -4.63
C THR A 379 -16.81 5.20 -5.12
N TRP A 380 -16.27 4.37 -6.00
CA TRP A 380 -15.06 4.71 -6.73
C TRP A 380 -15.41 5.72 -7.82
N VAL A 381 -14.73 6.85 -7.78
CA VAL A 381 -14.83 7.90 -8.79
C VAL A 381 -13.55 7.85 -9.61
N THR A 382 -13.64 7.17 -10.74
CA THR A 382 -12.55 7.09 -11.71
C THR A 382 -12.45 8.40 -12.47
N VAL A 383 -11.22 8.92 -12.59
CA VAL A 383 -10.94 10.17 -13.30
C VAL A 383 -10.38 9.89 -14.69
N PRO A 384 -10.50 10.85 -15.63
CA PRO A 384 -9.79 10.79 -16.90
C PRO A 384 -8.28 10.65 -16.71
N ASP A 385 -7.58 10.33 -17.81
CA ASP A 385 -6.12 10.23 -17.85
C ASP A 385 -5.48 11.44 -17.15
N VAL A 386 -4.75 11.16 -16.07
CA VAL A 386 -4.14 12.17 -15.21
C VAL A 386 -2.98 12.91 -15.89
N THR A 387 -2.51 12.39 -17.02
CA THR A 387 -1.51 13.02 -17.89
C THR A 387 -2.14 13.98 -18.90
N ASP A 388 -3.46 13.92 -19.12
CA ASP A 388 -4.19 14.90 -19.94
C ASP A 388 -4.49 16.15 -19.11
N GLU A 389 -3.76 17.24 -19.38
CA GLU A 389 -3.97 18.54 -18.73
C GLU A 389 -5.40 19.08 -18.90
N ALA A 390 -6.08 18.72 -19.99
CA ALA A 390 -7.46 19.13 -20.22
C ALA A 390 -8.47 18.30 -19.40
N MET A 391 -8.02 17.20 -18.78
CA MET A 391 -8.84 16.22 -18.05
C MET A 391 -10.06 15.80 -18.88
N THR A 392 -9.83 15.54 -20.17
CA THR A 392 -10.89 15.17 -21.11
C THR A 392 -11.19 13.69 -20.97
N GLY A 393 -12.44 13.37 -20.66
CA GLY A 393 -12.88 12.00 -20.49
C GLY A 393 -14.09 11.89 -19.58
N ASP A 394 -14.59 10.67 -19.45
CA ASP A 394 -15.73 10.38 -18.60
C ASP A 394 -15.30 10.12 -17.17
N VAL A 395 -16.04 10.69 -16.22
CA VAL A 395 -15.93 10.32 -14.80
C VAL A 395 -16.85 9.13 -14.55
N VAL A 396 -16.25 7.95 -14.38
CA VAL A 396 -16.99 6.72 -14.10
C VAL A 396 -17.22 6.59 -12.60
N ARG A 397 -18.41 6.12 -12.22
CA ARG A 397 -18.77 5.88 -10.81
C ARG A 397 -19.22 4.45 -10.63
N THR A 398 -18.43 3.68 -9.90
CA THR A 398 -18.75 2.31 -9.54
C THR A 398 -19.10 2.24 -8.07
N VAL A 399 -20.19 1.55 -7.74
CA VAL A 399 -20.70 1.49 -6.37
C VAL A 399 -20.68 0.06 -5.85
N ARG A 400 -20.29 -0.09 -4.59
CA ARG A 400 -20.46 -1.29 -3.78
C ARG A 400 -20.98 -0.91 -2.40
N ARG A 401 -21.66 -1.86 -1.74
CA ARG A 401 -22.30 -1.66 -0.45
C ARG A 401 -22.01 -2.80 0.50
N THR A 402 -22.02 -2.49 1.78
CA THR A 402 -22.11 -3.49 2.84
C THR A 402 -23.18 -3.10 3.85
N ALA A 403 -24.12 -4.00 4.10
CA ALA A 403 -25.17 -3.78 5.09
C ALA A 403 -24.65 -4.11 6.50
N ALA A 404 -25.12 -3.37 7.50
CA ALA A 404 -24.78 -3.62 8.90
C ALA A 404 -25.15 -5.06 9.28
N GLY A 405 -24.20 -5.77 9.89
CA GLY A 405 -24.30 -7.16 10.33
C GLY A 405 -24.04 -8.20 9.23
N SER A 406 -23.84 -7.79 7.97
CA SER A 406 -23.63 -8.72 6.87
C SER A 406 -22.18 -9.12 6.67
N ASN A 407 -21.25 -8.16 6.81
CA ASN A 407 -19.86 -8.26 6.33
C ASN A 407 -19.77 -8.79 4.88
N ARG A 408 -20.77 -8.51 4.05
CA ARG A 408 -20.77 -8.91 2.64
C ARG A 408 -20.84 -7.70 1.74
N ILE A 409 -20.33 -7.89 0.53
CA ILE A 409 -20.37 -6.87 -0.52
C ILE A 409 -21.52 -7.17 -1.48
N THR A 410 -22.31 -6.14 -1.76
CA THR A 410 -23.35 -6.16 -2.79
C THR A 410 -23.16 -4.99 -3.76
N GLU A 411 -23.79 -5.09 -4.93
CA GLU A 411 -23.81 -4.02 -5.94
C GLU A 411 -24.66 -2.80 -5.57
#